data_AF-A0ABD0R3U2-F1
#
_entry.id   AF-A0ABD0R3U2-F1
#
_cell.length_a   1.000
_cell.length_b   1.000
_cell.length_c   1.000
_cell.angle_alpha   90.00
_cell.angle_beta   90.00
_cell.angle_gamma   90.00
#
_symmetry.space_group_name_H-M   'P 1'
#
loop_
_entity.id
_entity.type
_entity.pdbx_description
1 polymer ?
#
loop_
_entity_poly.entity_id
_entity_poly.type
_entity_poly.pdbx_seq_one_letter_code
_entity_poly.pdbx_strand_id
1 'polypeptide(L)'
;VMRHPDHVASVVLLWAHHEKMIAIDQSVAFVGGLDLAFGRLSDLEPPKIADIAEVAQESDTVNGSAVPLTGPVSECEDEVDLSCNALLWLGKDYSNFIKRDWTQLDQPFQ
;
A
#
# COMPACT_ATOMS: atom_id res chain seq x y z
N VAL A 1 -11.84 16.55 0.07
CA VAL A 1 -10.76 16.39 1.08
C VAL A 1 -10.30 17.78 1.49
N MET A 2 -10.31 18.10 2.78
CA MET A 2 -9.71 19.34 3.30
C MET A 2 -8.32 19.01 3.86
N ARG A 3 -7.36 19.92 3.69
CA ARG A 3 -6.03 19.83 4.28
C ARG A 3 -5.82 21.02 5.19
N HIS A 4 -5.19 20.81 6.33
CA HIS A 4 -4.86 21.84 7.30
C HIS A 4 -3.63 21.34 8.09
N PRO A 5 -2.71 22.20 8.54
CA PRO A 5 -2.65 23.65 8.33
C PRO A 5 -2.34 24.05 6.88
N ASP A 6 -2.89 25.18 6.43
CA ASP A 6 -2.51 25.78 5.15
C ASP A 6 -1.13 26.46 5.28
N HIS A 7 -0.21 26.11 4.40
CA HIS A 7 1.12 26.72 4.35
C HIS A 7 1.07 28.08 3.65
N VAL A 8 0.41 29.07 4.26
CA VAL A 8 0.46 30.45 3.78
C VAL A 8 1.47 31.23 4.64
N ALA A 9 2.60 31.54 4.02
CA ALA A 9 3.67 32.44 4.47
C ALA A 9 4.55 31.99 5.65
N SER A 10 5.75 31.49 5.32
CA SER A 10 7.02 31.67 6.05
C SER A 10 7.14 31.24 7.52
N VAL A 11 6.12 30.63 8.13
CA VAL A 11 6.25 30.08 9.49
C VAL A 11 6.43 28.57 9.40
N VAL A 12 7.56 28.09 9.94
CA VAL A 12 7.78 26.66 10.13
C VAL A 12 6.80 26.17 11.19
N LEU A 13 5.87 25.32 10.80
CA LEU A 13 4.96 24.64 11.72
C LEU A 13 5.61 23.34 12.19
N LEU A 14 5.69 23.14 13.50
CA LEU A 14 6.31 21.97 14.12
C LEU A 14 5.30 20.88 14.50
N TRP A 15 4.01 21.12 14.28
CA TRP A 15 2.91 20.26 14.74
C TRP A 15 2.07 19.77 13.57
N ALA A 16 1.50 18.59 13.72
CA ALA A 16 0.62 17.95 12.74
C ALA A 16 -0.66 17.42 13.42
N HIS A 17 -1.73 17.28 12.65
CA HIS A 17 -2.91 16.51 13.05
C HIS A 17 -2.52 15.04 13.01
N HIS A 18 -2.53 14.38 14.16
CA HIS A 18 -2.01 13.02 14.33
C HIS A 18 -3.10 12.03 14.73
N GLU A 19 -4.34 12.49 14.91
CA GLU A 19 -5.50 11.65 15.12
C GLU A 19 -5.82 10.82 13.87
N LYS A 20 -6.20 9.56 14.10
CA LYS A 20 -6.73 8.67 13.06
C LYS A 20 -8.11 8.24 13.47
N MET A 21 -9.11 8.59 12.68
CA MET A 21 -10.48 8.21 12.95
C MET A 21 -11.29 7.96 11.68
N ILE A 22 -12.24 7.03 11.77
CA ILE A 22 -13.25 6.74 10.74
C ILE A 22 -14.60 6.71 11.43
N ALA A 23 -15.53 7.53 10.97
CA ALA A 23 -16.90 7.56 11.49
C ALA A 23 -17.89 7.17 10.37
N ILE A 24 -18.79 6.24 10.67
CA ILE A 24 -19.79 5.70 9.74
C ILE A 24 -21.18 6.04 10.29
N ASP A 25 -21.99 6.72 9.49
CA ASP A 25 -23.37 7.11 9.77
C ASP A 25 -23.58 7.81 11.13
N GLN A 26 -22.53 8.42 11.69
CA GLN A 26 -22.51 9.00 13.03
C GLN A 26 -22.93 8.03 14.16
N SER A 27 -22.90 6.72 13.90
CA SER A 27 -23.34 5.67 14.82
C SER A 27 -22.19 4.79 15.30
N VAL A 28 -21.15 4.64 14.47
CA VAL A 28 -19.95 3.85 14.78
C VAL A 28 -18.72 4.68 14.45
N ALA A 29 -17.75 4.68 15.36
CA ALA A 29 -16.46 5.33 15.14
C ALA A 29 -15.30 4.42 15.54
N PHE A 30 -14.27 4.37 14.69
CA PHE A 30 -12.98 3.75 14.95
C PHE A 30 -11.97 4.86 15.24
N VAL A 31 -11.23 4.76 16.34
CA VAL A 31 -10.18 5.73 16.74
C VAL A 31 -8.97 4.95 17.23
N GLY A 32 -7.77 5.35 16.81
CA GLY A 32 -6.55 4.67 17.24
C GLY A 32 -5.28 5.23 16.61
N GLY A 33 -4.23 4.40 16.58
CA GLY A 33 -2.92 4.73 16.00
C GLY A 33 -2.74 4.31 14.53
N LEU A 34 -3.76 3.69 13.91
CA LEU A 34 -3.67 3.12 12.57
C LEU A 34 -4.20 4.10 11.52
N ASP A 35 -3.31 4.61 10.66
CA ASP A 35 -3.69 5.38 9.47
C ASP A 35 -4.15 4.42 8.36
N LEU A 36 -5.09 4.87 7.51
CA LEU A 36 -5.37 4.25 6.22
C LEU A 36 -4.24 4.61 5.23
N ALA A 37 -3.08 4.00 5.42
CA ALA A 37 -1.85 4.27 4.67
C ALA A 37 -1.07 2.99 4.40
N PHE A 38 -0.16 3.05 3.42
CA PHE A 38 0.75 1.94 3.10
C PHE A 38 1.58 1.50 4.32
N GLY A 39 1.98 0.23 4.35
CA GLY A 39 2.87 -0.36 5.34
C GLY A 39 2.27 -0.46 6.74
N ARG A 40 0.93 -0.39 6.86
CA ARG A 40 0.21 -0.49 8.14
C ARG A 40 -0.52 -1.82 8.33
N LEU A 41 -0.83 -2.52 7.24
CA LEU A 41 -1.37 -3.87 7.30
C LEU A 41 -0.31 -4.83 7.85
N SER A 42 -0.67 -5.62 8.86
CA SER A 42 0.21 -6.62 9.46
C SER A 42 -0.62 -7.77 10.05
N ASP A 43 -0.10 -8.99 9.97
CA ASP A 43 -0.72 -10.18 10.57
C ASP A 43 -0.29 -10.35 12.04
N LEU A 44 -1.03 -11.18 12.78
CA LEU A 44 -0.71 -11.55 14.18
C LEU A 44 0.41 -12.60 14.29
N GLU A 45 0.77 -13.23 13.18
CA GLU A 45 1.88 -14.16 13.07
C GLU A 45 3.23 -13.42 13.16
N PRO A 46 4.34 -14.08 13.57
CA PRO A 46 5.64 -13.44 13.60
C PRO A 46 5.90 -12.71 12.27
N PRO A 47 6.45 -11.48 12.30
CA PRO A 47 6.50 -10.63 11.13
C PRO A 47 7.16 -11.37 9.98
N LYS A 48 6.40 -11.66 8.92
CA LYS A 48 6.93 -12.25 7.69
C LYS A 48 7.94 -11.25 7.14
N ILE A 49 9.21 -11.60 7.20
CA ILE A 49 10.31 -10.77 6.69
C ILE A 49 10.32 -10.77 5.15
N ALA A 50 9.67 -11.76 4.54
CA ALA A 50 9.50 -11.86 3.10
C ALA A 50 8.10 -12.37 2.78
N ASP A 51 7.39 -11.64 1.93
CA ASP A 51 6.18 -12.10 1.27
C ASP A 51 6.57 -12.85 0.00
N ILE A 52 6.75 -14.15 0.14
CA ILE A 52 7.01 -15.03 -0.99
C ILE A 52 5.78 -15.92 -1.12
N ALA A 53 5.02 -15.74 -2.20
CA ALA A 53 3.97 -16.68 -2.57
C ALA A 53 4.63 -17.97 -3.07
N GLU A 54 4.37 -19.11 -2.41
CA GLU A 54 4.73 -20.41 -2.95
C GLU A 54 3.80 -20.73 -4.11
N VAL A 55 4.37 -20.96 -5.29
CA VAL A 55 3.61 -21.37 -6.48
C VAL A 55 3.15 -22.81 -6.27
N ALA A 56 1.85 -23.01 -6.03
CA ALA A 56 1.25 -24.32 -6.19
C ALA A 56 1.36 -24.72 -7.67
N GLN A 57 2.17 -25.74 -7.96
CA GLN A 57 2.23 -26.32 -9.30
C GLN A 57 0.92 -27.06 -9.58
N GLU A 58 0.00 -26.43 -10.32
CA GLU A 58 -0.99 -27.17 -11.12
C GLU A 58 -0.58 -27.11 -12.59
N SER A 59 -0.37 -28.30 -13.15
CA SER A 59 -0.10 -28.57 -14.56
C SER A 59 -1.34 -28.25 -15.41
N ASP A 60 -1.26 -27.23 -16.26
CA ASP A 60 -1.09 -27.42 -17.71
C ASP A 60 -1.32 -26.09 -18.47
N THR A 61 -0.32 -25.76 -19.29
CA THR A 61 -0.36 -24.85 -20.45
C THR A 61 -0.62 -23.34 -20.25
N VAL A 62 0.45 -22.61 -20.57
CA VAL A 62 0.57 -21.23 -21.05
C VAL A 62 0.69 -20.12 -19.99
N ASN A 63 1.90 -19.55 -19.97
CA ASN A 63 2.37 -18.29 -19.40
C ASN A 63 2.48 -18.22 -17.87
N GLY A 64 3.67 -18.63 -17.41
CA GLY A 64 4.16 -18.22 -16.09
C GLY A 64 4.17 -16.70 -15.97
N SER A 65 3.27 -16.17 -15.16
CA SER A 65 3.35 -14.82 -14.60
C SER A 65 3.19 -14.93 -13.09
N ALA A 66 4.25 -15.40 -12.43
CA ALA A 66 4.52 -14.89 -11.09
C ALA A 66 4.96 -13.44 -11.32
N VAL A 67 4.00 -12.52 -11.20
CA VAL A 67 4.06 -11.12 -11.65
C VAL A 67 5.49 -10.56 -11.62
N PRO A 68 6.19 -10.49 -12.76
CA PRO A 68 7.35 -9.63 -12.88
C PRO A 68 6.78 -8.24 -13.17
N LEU A 69 6.80 -7.35 -12.18
CA LEU A 69 6.50 -5.92 -12.35
C LEU A 69 7.58 -5.21 -13.19
N THR A 70 7.95 -5.77 -14.34
CA THR A 70 8.91 -5.24 -15.32
C THR A 70 8.65 -5.86 -16.71
N GLY A 71 7.44 -5.68 -17.25
CA GLY A 71 7.12 -5.91 -18.67
C GLY A 71 6.93 -4.57 -19.41
N PRO A 72 7.25 -4.47 -20.71
CA PRO A 72 7.16 -3.20 -21.44
C PRO A 72 5.71 -2.74 -21.52
N VAL A 73 5.52 -1.45 -21.26
CA VAL A 73 4.25 -0.72 -21.29
C VAL A 73 3.54 -0.99 -22.62
N SER A 74 2.47 -1.78 -22.58
CA SER A 74 1.44 -1.77 -23.62
C SER A 74 0.55 -0.58 -23.35
N GLU A 75 0.55 0.38 -24.26
CA GLU A 75 -0.39 1.50 -24.25
C GLU A 75 -1.82 0.93 -24.26
N CYS A 76 -2.68 1.48 -23.40
CA CYS A 76 -4.06 1.09 -23.10
C CYS A 76 -4.27 -0.19 -22.27
N GLU A 77 -4.23 -0.05 -20.93
CA GLU A 77 -5.08 -0.73 -19.94
C GLU A 77 -4.72 -0.20 -18.53
N ASP A 78 -5.56 0.67 -17.95
CA ASP A 78 -5.42 1.21 -16.58
C ASP A 78 -5.72 0.16 -15.48
N GLU A 79 -5.91 -1.11 -15.86
CA GLU A 79 -6.40 -2.18 -15.00
C GLU A 79 -5.28 -3.16 -14.64
N VAL A 80 -4.98 -3.26 -13.36
CA VAL A 80 -4.05 -4.27 -12.81
C VAL A 80 -4.85 -5.52 -12.51
N ASP A 81 -4.62 -6.62 -13.24
CA ASP A 81 -5.25 -7.90 -12.94
C ASP A 81 -4.66 -8.51 -11.65
N LEU A 82 -5.51 -8.62 -10.63
CA LEU A 82 -5.18 -9.20 -9.32
C LEU A 82 -5.87 -10.55 -9.08
N SER A 83 -6.46 -11.17 -10.11
CA SER A 83 -7.22 -12.43 -9.99
C SER A 83 -6.41 -13.58 -9.37
N CYS A 84 -5.10 -13.59 -9.58
CA CYS A 84 -4.16 -14.57 -9.02
C CYS A 84 -3.19 -13.98 -7.98
N ASN A 85 -3.52 -12.83 -7.36
CA ASN A 85 -2.64 -12.24 -6.35
C ASN A 85 -2.57 -13.12 -5.10
N ALA A 86 -1.35 -13.47 -4.70
CA ALA A 86 -1.06 -14.22 -3.48
C ALA A 86 -0.20 -13.41 -2.48
N LEU A 87 0.16 -12.17 -2.82
CA LEU A 87 0.95 -11.28 -1.96
C LEU A 87 0.03 -10.52 -1.01
N LEU A 88 0.48 -10.36 0.24
CA LEU A 88 -0.20 -9.54 1.23
C LEU A 88 0.13 -8.06 1.01
N TRP A 89 1.41 -7.74 0.80
CA TRP A 89 1.87 -6.38 0.54
C TRP A 89 2.23 -6.16 -0.94
N LEU A 90 1.38 -5.42 -1.65
CA LEU A 90 1.59 -5.06 -3.06
C LEU A 90 2.33 -3.72 -3.20
N GLY A 91 3.31 -3.66 -4.10
CA GLY A 91 4.01 -2.43 -4.47
C GLY A 91 4.50 -1.63 -3.26
N LYS A 92 3.99 -0.39 -3.09
CA LYS A 92 4.36 0.52 -2.00
C LYS A 92 3.91 0.08 -0.61
N ASP A 93 2.99 -0.89 -0.53
CA ASP A 93 2.60 -1.47 0.75
C ASP A 93 3.73 -2.33 1.35
N TYR A 94 4.58 -2.94 0.50
CA TYR A 94 5.80 -3.61 0.94
C TYR A 94 6.89 -2.57 1.22
N SER A 95 7.07 -2.25 2.50
CA SER A 95 7.91 -1.12 2.90
C SER A 95 8.76 -1.41 4.14
N ASN A 96 9.91 -0.73 4.23
CA ASN A 96 10.76 -0.73 5.41
C ASN A 96 11.31 0.69 5.63
N PHE A 97 10.66 1.44 6.52
CA PHE A 97 10.97 2.85 6.79
C PHE A 97 12.36 3.08 7.38
N ILE A 98 12.99 2.08 8.00
CA ILE A 98 14.37 2.20 8.48
C ILE A 98 15.33 2.18 7.28
N LYS A 99 14.99 1.40 6.25
CA LYS A 99 15.83 1.22 5.06
C LYS A 99 15.61 2.32 4.02
N ARG A 100 14.36 2.71 3.77
CA ARG A 100 14.02 3.67 2.72
C ARG A 100 12.63 4.27 2.93
N ASP A 101 12.52 5.58 2.74
CA ASP A 101 11.24 6.28 2.65
C ASP A 101 10.54 6.06 1.31
N TRP A 102 9.22 6.26 1.27
CA TRP A 102 8.47 6.17 0.04
C TRP A 102 8.86 7.23 -0.98
N THR A 103 8.81 6.84 -2.25
CA THR A 103 8.98 7.72 -3.41
C THR A 103 7.91 7.40 -4.45
N GLN A 104 7.56 8.35 -5.32
CA GLN A 104 6.62 8.15 -6.43
C GLN A 104 5.29 7.50 -6.00
N LEU A 105 4.62 8.09 -5.00
CA LEU A 105 3.34 7.57 -4.47
C LEU A 105 2.20 7.57 -5.52
N ASP A 106 2.39 8.30 -6.62
CA ASP A 106 1.55 8.26 -7.82
C ASP A 106 1.62 6.91 -8.57
N GLN A 107 2.63 6.08 -8.27
CA GLN A 107 2.80 4.73 -8.81
C GLN A 107 2.70 3.71 -7.67
N PRO A 108 1.48 3.27 -7.28
CA PRO A 108 1.25 2.51 -6.04
C PRO A 108 1.65 1.03 -6.13
N PHE A 109 1.60 0.43 -7.32
CA PHE A 109 1.87 -1.00 -7.55
C PHE A 109 3.30 -1.29 -8.04
N GLN A 110 4.19 -0.29 -8.07
CA GLN A 110 5.59 -0.43 -8.48
C GLN A 110 6.55 -0.55 -7.29
#